data_AF-A0A3N2KHN2-F1
#
_entry.id   AF-A0A3N2KHN2-F1
#
_cell.length_a   1.000
_cell.length_b   1.000
_cell.length_c   1.000
_cell.angle_alpha   90.00
_cell.angle_beta   90.00
_cell.angle_gamma   90.00
#
_symmetry.space_group_name_H-M   'P 1'
#
loop_
_entity.id
_entity.type
_entity.pdbx_description
1 polymer ?
#
loop_
_entity_poly.entity_id
_entity_poly.type
_entity_poly.pdbx_seq_one_letter_code
_entity_poly.pdbx_strand_id
1 'polypeptide(L)'
;MENKFEKALMDYGSQILTVIFQYALSTERYEDCAVIKGLFDKYHLDLNQSMEEYQSYFWRLGMSGRTAIANMDAYLSEALAMVGYPADAIKMPAYSAI
;
A
#
# COMPACT_ATOMS: atom_id res chain seq x y z
N MET A 1 12.21 -17.42 -3.80
CA MET A 1 10.86 -16.99 -3.40
C MET A 1 10.86 -15.49 -3.45
N GLU A 2 10.17 -14.88 -4.42
CA GLU A 2 9.94 -13.44 -4.38
C GLU A 2 9.17 -13.10 -3.10
N ASN A 3 9.58 -12.02 -2.44
CA ASN A 3 8.86 -11.53 -1.28
C ASN A 3 7.50 -10.97 -1.77
N LYS A 4 6.40 -11.65 -1.44
CA LYS A 4 5.03 -11.28 -1.85
C LYS A 4 4.69 -9.83 -1.50
N PHE A 5 5.23 -9.29 -0.40
CA PHE A 5 5.03 -7.89 0.00
C PHE A 5 5.84 -6.93 -0.88
N GLU A 6 7.03 -7.33 -1.31
CA GLU A 6 7.85 -6.56 -2.24
C GLU A 6 7.21 -6.52 -3.63
N LYS A 7 6.63 -7.64 -4.06
CA LYS A 7 5.84 -7.66 -5.30
C LYS A 7 4.61 -6.75 -5.20
N ALA A 8 3.86 -6.84 -4.11
CA ALA A 8 2.72 -5.95 -3.88
C ALA A 8 3.13 -4.47 -3.84
N LEU A 9 4.31 -4.15 -3.30
CA LEU A 9 4.87 -2.80 -3.35
C LEU A 9 5.11 -2.30 -4.77
N MET A 10 5.72 -3.14 -5.62
CA MET A 10 6.04 -2.78 -7.00
C MET A 10 4.79 -2.65 -7.87
N ASP A 11 3.83 -3.54 -7.68
CA ASP A 11 2.62 -3.61 -8.51
C ASP A 11 1.59 -2.54 -8.10
N TYR A 12 1.46 -2.23 -6.81
CA TYR A 12 0.36 -1.40 -6.29
C TYR A 12 0.82 -0.14 -5.51
N GLY A 13 2.09 -0.06 -5.13
CA GLY A 13 2.68 1.13 -4.51
C GLY A 13 2.61 1.20 -2.99
N SER A 14 3.32 2.19 -2.44
CA SER A 14 3.54 2.39 -1.00
C SER A 14 2.25 2.53 -0.20
N GLN A 15 1.26 3.26 -0.70
CA GLN A 15 0.00 3.50 0.01
C GLN A 15 -0.77 2.20 0.27
N ILE A 16 -0.83 1.31 -0.72
CA ILE A 16 -1.47 0.01 -0.58
C ILE A 16 -0.73 -0.82 0.46
N LEU A 17 0.61 -0.84 0.40
CA LEU A 17 1.41 -1.57 1.38
C LEU A 17 1.32 -1.00 2.80
N THR A 18 1.16 0.32 2.96
CA THR A 18 0.89 0.96 4.26
C THR A 18 -0.43 0.47 4.87
N VAL A 19 -1.49 0.35 4.07
CA VAL A 19 -2.78 -0.16 4.57
C VAL A 19 -2.66 -1.65 4.95
N ILE A 20 -1.94 -2.45 4.16
CA ILE A 20 -1.63 -3.85 4.50
C ILE A 20 -0.82 -3.93 5.81
N PHE A 21 0.14 -3.03 6.01
CA PHE A 21 0.90 -2.94 7.26
C PHE A 21 0.02 -2.65 8.47
N GLN A 22 -0.91 -1.69 8.35
CA GLN A 22 -1.87 -1.37 9.41
C GLN A 22 -2.76 -2.57 9.75
N TYR A 23 -3.24 -3.29 8.73
CA TYR A 23 -3.99 -4.53 8.94
C TYR A 23 -3.15 -5.60 9.65
N ALA A 24 -1.92 -5.85 9.19
CA ALA A 24 -1.00 -6.79 9.81
C ALA A 24 -0.72 -6.44 11.28
N LEU A 25 -0.53 -5.15 11.58
CA LEU A 25 -0.33 -4.65 12.94
C LEU A 25 -1.57 -4.86 13.82
N SER A 26 -2.77 -4.57 13.30
CA SER A 26 -4.03 -4.75 14.03
C SER A 26 -4.39 -6.22 14.30
N THR A 27 -3.82 -7.15 13.52
CA THR A 27 -4.03 -8.59 13.62
C THR A 27 -2.82 -9.33 14.20
N GLU A 28 -1.88 -8.60 14.81
CA GLU A 28 -0.70 -9.14 15.50
C GLU A 28 0.23 -10.00 14.61
N ARG A 29 0.22 -9.76 13.29
CA ARG A 29 1.10 -10.42 12.32
C ARG A 29 2.48 -9.76 12.28
N TYR A 30 3.20 -9.83 13.40
CA TYR A 30 4.44 -9.07 13.59
C TYR A 30 5.59 -9.45 12.64
N GLU A 31 5.65 -10.70 12.18
CA GLU A 31 6.62 -11.14 11.17
C GLU A 31 6.38 -10.40 9.84
N ASP A 32 5.13 -10.34 9.38
CA ASP A 32 4.74 -9.60 8.20
C ASP A 32 5.03 -8.10 8.37
N CYS A 33 4.77 -7.54 9.56
CA CYS A 33 5.14 -6.15 9.88
C CYS A 33 6.65 -5.89 9.75
N ALA A 34 7.49 -6.80 10.23
CA ALA A 34 8.95 -6.67 10.14
C ALA A 34 9.43 -6.72 8.69
N VAL A 35 8.85 -7.62 7.87
CA VAL A 35 9.13 -7.69 6.44
C VAL A 35 8.75 -6.40 5.74
N ILE A 36 7.55 -5.87 5.99
CA ILE A 36 7.09 -4.63 5.35
C ILE A 36 7.98 -3.45 5.76
N LYS A 37 8.32 -3.30 7.05
CA LYS A 37 9.25 -2.26 7.51
C LYS A 37 10.61 -2.34 6.79
N GLY A 38 11.17 -3.54 6.66
CA GLY A 38 12.42 -3.74 5.93
C GLY A 38 12.35 -3.31 4.46
N LEU A 39 11.18 -3.44 3.82
CA LEU A 39 10.97 -2.93 2.45
C LEU A 39 10.90 -1.41 2.40
N PHE A 40 10.20 -0.77 3.34
CA PHE A 40 10.16 0.70 3.41
C PHE A 40 11.56 1.29 3.62
N ASP A 41 12.35 0.68 4.51
CA ASP A 41 13.75 1.08 4.74
C ASP A 41 14.61 0.86 3.47
N LYS A 42 14.48 -0.31 2.82
CA LYS A 42 15.23 -0.66 1.60
C LYS A 42 14.97 0.31 0.45
N TYR A 43 13.73 0.78 0.29
CA TYR A 43 13.32 1.66 -0.81
C TYR A 43 13.25 3.13 -0.42
N HIS A 44 13.68 3.49 0.79
CA HIS A 44 13.64 4.86 1.32
C HIS A 44 12.23 5.49 1.24
N LEU A 45 11.22 4.69 1.62
CA LEU A 45 9.82 5.09 1.62
C LEU A 45 9.37 5.48 3.03
N ASP A 46 8.43 6.42 3.12
CA ASP A 46 7.81 6.81 4.38
C ASP A 46 6.50 6.03 4.62
N LEU A 47 6.42 5.33 5.75
CA LEU A 47 5.19 4.65 6.22
C LEU A 47 4.04 5.63 6.47
N ASN A 48 4.36 6.90 6.73
CA ASN A 48 3.39 7.97 6.99
C ASN A 48 3.19 8.90 5.79
N GLN A 49 3.59 8.47 4.58
CA GLN A 49 3.39 9.26 3.37
C GLN A 49 1.92 9.66 3.24
N SER A 50 1.68 10.95 3.09
CA SER A 50 0.33 11.50 2.91
C SER A 50 -0.21 11.17 1.52
N MET A 51 -1.54 11.23 1.38
CA MET A 51 -2.18 11.07 0.07
C MET A 51 -1.81 12.18 -0.91
N GLU A 52 -1.55 13.40 -0.43
CA GLU A 52 -1.11 14.50 -1.27
C GLU A 52 0.27 14.22 -1.88
N GLU A 53 1.20 13.69 -1.07
CA GLU A 53 2.52 13.28 -1.56
C GLU A 53 2.41 12.13 -2.56
N TYR A 54 1.52 11.18 -2.32
CA TYR A 54 1.24 10.09 -3.25
C TYR A 54 0.64 10.60 -4.57
N GLN A 55 -0.35 11.50 -4.54
CA GLN A 55 -0.88 12.13 -5.77
C GLN A 55 0.20 12.89 -6.53
N SER A 56 1.01 13.66 -5.80
CA SER A 56 2.10 14.46 -6.35
C SER A 56 3.14 13.60 -7.05
N TYR A 57 3.39 12.37 -6.56
CA TYR A 57 4.25 11.40 -7.21
C TYR A 57 3.74 11.02 -8.60
N PHE A 58 2.45 10.70 -8.76
CA PHE A 58 1.88 10.39 -10.08
C PHE A 58 1.93 11.60 -11.02
N TRP A 59 1.66 12.81 -10.52
CA TRP A 59 1.75 14.02 -11.34
C TRP A 59 3.16 14.24 -11.89
N ARG A 60 4.20 14.01 -11.09
CA ARG A 60 5.60 14.10 -11.55
C ARG A 60 5.94 13.13 -12.67
N LEU A 61 5.22 12.01 -12.75
CA LEU A 61 5.36 11.00 -13.80
C LEU A 61 4.44 11.26 -15.01
N GLY A 62 3.72 12.39 -15.03
CA GLY A 62 2.74 12.71 -16.08
C GLY A 62 1.45 11.87 -16.00
N MET A 63 1.20 11.20 -14.87
CA MET A 63 0.05 10.35 -14.64
C MET A 63 -1.03 11.04 -13.79
N SER A 64 -2.28 10.60 -13.92
CA SER A 64 -3.41 11.11 -13.12
C SER A 64 -3.43 10.49 -11.72
N GLY A 65 -3.01 11.25 -10.71
CA GLY A 65 -3.14 10.85 -9.30
C GLY A 65 -4.59 10.58 -8.88
N ARG A 66 -5.58 11.26 -9.49
CA ARG A 66 -7.01 10.99 -9.22
C ARG A 66 -7.44 9.61 -9.70
N THR A 67 -6.95 9.18 -10.86
CA THR A 67 -7.24 7.85 -11.41
C THR A 67 -6.58 6.76 -10.56
N ALA A 68 -5.36 6.99 -10.07
CA ALA A 68 -4.72 6.08 -9.12
C ALA A 68 -5.55 5.92 -7.85
N ILE A 69 -6.02 7.04 -7.27
CA ILE A 69 -6.86 7.03 -6.06
C ILE A 69 -8.20 6.32 -6.28
N ALA A 70 -8.88 6.59 -7.39
CA ALA A 70 -10.18 6.01 -7.68
C ALA A 70 -10.16 4.47 -7.77
N ASN A 71 -9.00 3.85 -7.99
CA ASN A 71 -8.84 2.41 -8.10
C ASN A 71 -8.18 1.77 -6.86
N MET A 72 -7.87 2.53 -5.81
CA MET A 72 -7.10 2.00 -4.66
C MET A 72 -7.80 0.86 -3.93
N ASP A 73 -9.14 0.87 -3.79
CA ASP A 73 -9.85 -0.24 -3.17
C ASP A 73 -9.72 -1.54 -3.97
N ALA A 74 -9.75 -1.45 -5.32
CA ALA A 74 -9.53 -2.60 -6.18
C ALA A 74 -8.08 -3.11 -6.05
N TYR A 75 -7.11 -2.21 -6.10
CA TYR A 75 -5.69 -2.55 -5.90
C TYR A 75 -5.40 -3.15 -4.53
N LEU A 76 -6.05 -2.63 -3.47
CA LEU A 76 -5.92 -3.17 -2.12
C LEU A 76 -6.45 -4.60 -2.05
N SER A 77 -7.62 -4.87 -2.63
CA SER A 77 -8.22 -6.20 -2.69
C SER A 77 -7.30 -7.22 -3.38
N GLU A 78 -6.73 -6.85 -4.53
CA GLU A 78 -5.78 -7.70 -5.24
C GLU A 78 -4.47 -7.90 -4.46
N ALA A 79 -3.94 -6.85 -3.86
CA ALA A 79 -2.72 -6.91 -3.05
C ALA A 79 -2.90 -7.77 -1.79
N LEU A 80 -4.05 -7.68 -1.12
CA LEU A 80 -4.40 -8.52 0.03
C LEU A 80 -4.39 -10.00 -0.36
N ALA A 81 -5.05 -10.34 -1.48
CA ALA A 81 -5.04 -11.71 -2.00
C ALA A 81 -3.63 -12.18 -2.34
N MET A 82 -2.80 -11.31 -2.95
CA MET A 82 -1.41 -11.60 -3.28
C MET A 82 -0.56 -11.92 -2.06
N VAL A 83 -0.77 -11.20 -0.95
CA VAL A 83 -0.03 -11.44 0.31
C VAL A 83 -0.65 -12.54 1.18
N GLY A 84 -1.74 -13.17 0.74
CA GLY A 84 -2.41 -14.26 1.44
C GLY A 84 -3.35 -13.82 2.56
N TYR A 85 -3.84 -12.58 2.51
CA TYR A 85 -4.89 -12.06 3.39
C TYR A 85 -6.26 -12.13 2.70
N PRO A 86 -7.38 -12.10 3.45
CA PRO A 86 -8.70 -11.96 2.85
C PRO A 86 -8.78 -10.66 2.04
N ALA A 87 -9.32 -10.73 0.82
CA ALA A 87 -9.37 -9.59 -0.10
C ALA A 87 -10.26 -8.42 0.39
N ASP A 88 -11.14 -8.70 1.35
CA ASP A 88 -12.06 -7.77 2.00
C ASP A 88 -11.67 -7.45 3.46
N ALA A 89 -10.47 -7.85 3.88
CA ALA A 89 -10.02 -7.73 5.27
C ALA A 89 -9.94 -6.29 5.80
N ILE A 90 -9.67 -5.34 4.91
CA ILE A 90 -9.60 -3.91 5.21
C ILE A 90 -9.99 -3.13 3.94
N LYS A 91 -10.52 -1.92 4.12
CA LYS A 91 -10.81 -0.98 3.02
C LYS A 91 -9.86 0.20 3.09
N MET A 92 -9.69 0.90 1.97
CA MET A 92 -8.96 2.15 2.02
C MET A 92 -9.68 3.11 2.97
N PRO A 93 -8.95 3.80 3.88
CA PRO A 93 -9.56 4.82 4.70
C PRO A 93 -10.16 5.91 3.80
N ALA A 94 -11.30 6.48 4.20
CA ALA A 94 -11.97 7.49 3.40
C ALA A 94 -11.05 8.70 3.19
N TYR A 95 -10.52 8.84 1.98
CA TYR A 95 -9.72 9.99 1.61
C TYR A 95 -10.67 11.09 1.16
N SER A 96 -10.83 12.12 2.00
CA SER A 96 -11.48 13.35 1.59
C SER A 96 -10.69 13.95 0.42
N ALA A 97 -11.30 13.96 -0.77
CA ALA A 97 -10.80 14.74 -1.90
C ALA A 97 -10.80 16.20 -1.46
N ILE A 98 -9.61 16.76 -1.29
CA ILE A 98 -9.40 18.19 -1.06
C ILE A 98 -9.62 18.93 -2.38
#